data_AF-A0A1G7JYI4-F1
#
_entry.id   AF-A0A1G7JYI4-F1
#
_cell.length_a   1.000
_cell.length_b   1.000
_cell.length_c   1.000
_cell.angle_alpha   90.00
_cell.angle_beta   90.00
_cell.angle_gamma   90.00
#
_symmetry.space_group_name_H-M   'P 1'
#
loop_
_entity.id
_entity.type
_entity.pdbx_description
1 polymer ?
#
loop_
_entity_poly.entity_id
_entity_poly.type
_entity_poly.pdbx_seq_one_letter_code
_entity_poly.pdbx_strand_id
1 'polypeptide(L)'
;MRYQQDLQVALRDRLRRLMTATYTAYGHEAALVCDWISNQAGLRAILTDIAGAESDVTVDDWEQACGQAQNLVWRTTTEAGRARLIWEWLKSVAEQDVPIHNRPITMISSERNLNAILREVTESVVMPLFDYLGERIGSESSVLYHLERYVRRVEWFDRDDLHERYTANTRQGEKVYDDHLRRFLFDQGLDMPFSQPKSASGLSDVIGELDTDDPLVCEVKVFDADGHDKRGITSGVHQVIHYAQDYGKSTAYLVVVNLSGRALELPTDGTGKQWPPFVDIAGVRVHLIAVRALPTVSASKMGKARPVAITREDLADPDA
;
A
#
# COMPACT_ATOMS: atom_id res chain seq x y z
N MET A 1 10.07 -1.82 -14.33
CA MET A 1 10.30 -2.87 -15.35
C MET A 1 10.91 -4.17 -14.80
N ARG A 2 12.22 -4.33 -14.59
CA ARG A 2 12.80 -5.66 -14.24
C ARG A 2 12.22 -6.28 -12.95
N TYR A 3 12.06 -5.48 -11.89
CA TYR A 3 11.45 -5.94 -10.64
C TYR A 3 9.99 -6.38 -10.80
N GLN A 4 9.17 -5.65 -11.56
CA GLN A 4 7.76 -6.02 -11.81
C GLN A 4 7.67 -7.31 -12.63
N GLN A 5 8.52 -7.45 -13.65
CA GLN A 5 8.63 -8.68 -14.44
C GLN A 5 9.06 -9.87 -13.56
N ASP A 6 10.09 -9.68 -12.72
CA ASP A 6 10.55 -10.71 -11.79
C ASP A 6 9.44 -11.08 -10.78
N LEU A 7 8.68 -10.10 -10.31
CA LEU A 7 7.56 -10.30 -9.38
C LEU A 7 6.37 -11.03 -10.04
N GLN A 8 6.02 -10.68 -11.28
CA GLN A 8 4.99 -11.39 -12.06
C GLN A 8 5.40 -12.84 -12.34
N VAL A 9 6.66 -13.09 -12.69
CA VAL A 9 7.19 -14.45 -12.87
C VAL A 9 7.13 -15.22 -11.56
N ALA A 10 7.59 -14.62 -10.46
CA ALA A 10 7.53 -15.24 -9.14
C ALA A 10 6.09 -15.55 -8.70
N LEU A 11 5.14 -14.65 -8.97
CA LEU A 11 3.73 -14.84 -8.67
C LEU A 11 3.16 -16.05 -9.43
N ARG A 12 3.46 -16.17 -10.73
CA ARG A 12 3.08 -17.36 -11.55
C ARG A 12 3.70 -18.65 -11.02
N ASP A 13 4.96 -18.62 -10.61
CA ASP A 13 5.63 -19.79 -10.03
C ASP A 13 4.97 -20.23 -8.71
N ARG A 14 4.49 -19.27 -7.90
CA ARG A 14 3.75 -19.56 -6.66
C ARG A 14 2.37 -20.15 -6.94
N LEU A 15 1.62 -19.62 -7.91
CA LEU A 15 0.37 -20.25 -8.35
C LEU A 15 0.61 -21.69 -8.82
N ARG A 16 1.66 -21.91 -9.61
CA ARG A 16 2.02 -23.26 -10.10
C ARG A 16 2.28 -24.24 -8.97
N ARG A 17 2.87 -23.80 -7.85
CA ARG A 17 3.08 -24.65 -6.66
C ARG A 17 1.75 -25.06 -6.04
N LEU A 18 0.82 -24.13 -5.83
CA LEU A 18 -0.52 -24.47 -5.34
C LEU A 18 -1.24 -25.46 -6.26
N MET A 19 -1.18 -25.24 -7.57
CA MET A 19 -1.78 -26.09 -8.61
C MET A 19 -1.22 -27.52 -8.68
N THR A 20 0.00 -27.71 -8.19
CA THR A 20 0.71 -29.00 -8.21
C THR A 20 0.84 -29.64 -6.83
N ALA A 21 0.45 -28.93 -5.77
CA ALA A 21 0.47 -29.43 -4.41
C ALA A 21 -0.50 -30.60 -4.22
N THR A 22 -0.10 -31.57 -3.42
CA THR A 22 -1.00 -32.64 -2.98
C THR A 22 -1.96 -32.13 -1.91
N TYR A 23 -3.10 -32.79 -1.74
CA TYR A 23 -4.09 -32.38 -0.74
C TYR A 23 -3.58 -32.31 0.70
N THR A 24 -2.58 -33.10 1.04
CA THR A 24 -1.90 -33.07 2.35
C THR A 24 -0.93 -31.90 2.51
N ALA A 25 -0.36 -31.39 1.42
CA ALA A 25 0.65 -30.32 1.43
C ALA A 25 0.04 -28.96 1.09
N TYR A 26 -1.18 -28.93 0.56
CA TYR A 26 -1.81 -27.70 0.05
C TYR A 26 -1.89 -26.59 1.10
N GLY A 27 -2.30 -26.89 2.34
CA GLY A 27 -2.35 -25.89 3.42
C GLY A 27 -0.97 -25.32 3.77
N HIS A 28 0.08 -26.14 3.71
CA HIS A 28 1.45 -25.67 3.92
C HIS A 28 1.93 -24.78 2.76
N GLU A 29 1.67 -25.17 1.51
CA GLU A 29 2.00 -24.34 0.35
C GLU A 29 1.22 -23.02 0.35
N ALA A 30 -0.06 -23.03 0.74
CA ALA A 30 -0.85 -21.82 0.94
C ALA A 30 -0.22 -20.89 1.97
N ALA A 31 0.29 -21.42 3.09
CA ALA A 31 0.99 -20.62 4.10
C ALA A 31 2.28 -19.98 3.56
N LEU A 32 3.10 -20.73 2.81
CA LEU A 32 4.30 -20.21 2.18
C LEU A 32 3.99 -19.12 1.13
N VAL A 33 2.89 -19.29 0.40
CA VAL A 33 2.42 -18.29 -0.57
C VAL A 33 1.94 -17.03 0.15
N CYS A 34 1.09 -17.16 1.17
CA CYS A 34 0.56 -16.02 1.92
C CYS A 34 1.68 -15.22 2.58
N ASP A 35 2.65 -15.89 3.22
CA ASP A 35 3.83 -15.23 3.79
C ASP A 35 4.65 -14.51 2.71
N TRP A 36 4.93 -15.17 1.59
CA TRP A 36 5.70 -14.56 0.52
C TRP A 36 5.01 -13.31 -0.05
N ILE A 37 3.71 -13.40 -0.36
CA ILE A 37 2.90 -12.29 -0.88
C ILE A 37 2.92 -11.11 0.11
N SER A 38 2.69 -11.37 1.40
CA SER A 38 2.68 -10.35 2.47
C SER A 38 4.04 -9.65 2.65
N ASN A 39 5.12 -10.34 2.30
CA ASN A 39 6.48 -9.82 2.36
C ASN A 39 6.91 -9.08 1.09
N GLN A 40 6.14 -9.11 -0.01
CA GLN A 40 6.44 -8.31 -1.20
C GLN A 40 5.74 -6.95 -1.11
N ALA A 41 6.50 -5.86 -1.09
CA ALA A 41 5.95 -4.51 -0.90
C ALA A 41 4.83 -4.15 -1.91
N GLY A 42 5.03 -4.47 -3.20
CA GLY A 42 4.04 -4.17 -4.25
C GLY A 42 2.75 -4.96 -4.10
N LEU A 43 2.84 -6.25 -3.79
CA LEU A 43 1.65 -7.09 -3.57
C LEU A 43 0.93 -6.71 -2.29
N ARG A 44 1.68 -6.42 -1.22
CA ARG A 44 1.11 -5.96 0.05
C ARG A 44 0.35 -4.65 -0.12
N ALA A 45 0.84 -3.73 -0.94
CA ALA A 45 0.13 -2.49 -1.23
C ALA A 45 -1.21 -2.77 -1.91
N ILE A 46 -1.22 -3.55 -3.00
CA ILE A 46 -2.46 -3.95 -3.71
C ILE A 46 -3.47 -4.61 -2.74
N LEU A 47 -3.00 -5.49 -1.87
CA LEU A 47 -3.85 -6.13 -0.86
C LEU A 47 -4.39 -5.17 0.21
N THR A 48 -3.62 -4.12 0.52
CA THR A 48 -4.04 -3.07 1.46
C THR A 48 -5.14 -2.21 0.84
N ASP A 49 -5.03 -1.94 -0.47
CA ASP A 49 -6.00 -1.12 -1.21
C ASP A 49 -7.36 -1.81 -1.31
N ILE A 50 -7.38 -3.13 -1.53
CA ILE A 50 -8.64 -3.91 -1.63
C ILE A 50 -9.21 -4.35 -0.28
N ALA A 51 -8.52 -4.10 0.84
CA ALA A 51 -8.90 -4.64 2.14
C ALA A 51 -10.31 -4.21 2.61
N GLY A 52 -10.78 -3.02 2.18
CA GLY A 52 -12.11 -2.51 2.50
C GLY A 52 -13.21 -2.83 1.47
N ALA A 53 -12.89 -3.47 0.34
CA ALA A 53 -13.82 -3.66 -0.76
C ALA A 53 -14.90 -4.72 -0.44
N GLU A 54 -16.18 -4.34 -0.42
CA GLU A 54 -17.31 -5.27 -0.15
C GLU A 54 -17.10 -6.09 1.14
N SER A 55 -16.72 -5.41 2.23
CA SER A 55 -16.36 -6.02 3.53
C SER A 55 -17.52 -6.72 4.24
N ASP A 56 -18.76 -6.51 3.77
CA ASP A 56 -19.98 -7.18 4.25
C ASP A 56 -20.06 -8.65 3.80
N VAL A 57 -19.30 -9.06 2.78
CA VAL A 57 -19.24 -10.44 2.30
C VAL A 57 -18.14 -11.21 3.04
N THR A 58 -18.52 -12.22 3.85
CA THR A 58 -17.56 -13.03 4.62
C THR A 58 -17.16 -14.32 3.88
N VAL A 59 -15.98 -14.87 4.22
CA VAL A 59 -15.49 -16.15 3.69
C VAL A 59 -16.44 -17.30 4.04
N ASP A 60 -16.88 -17.38 5.30
CA ASP A 60 -17.73 -18.48 5.78
C ASP A 60 -19.08 -18.53 5.06
N ASP A 61 -19.75 -17.38 4.94
CA ASP A 61 -21.02 -17.27 4.22
C ASP A 61 -20.87 -17.66 2.75
N TRP A 62 -19.75 -17.29 2.15
CA TRP A 62 -19.45 -17.59 0.75
C TRP A 62 -19.12 -19.07 0.53
N GLU A 63 -18.26 -19.69 1.36
CA GLU A 63 -17.96 -21.12 1.28
C GLU A 63 -19.25 -21.94 1.45
N GLN A 64 -20.08 -21.58 2.42
CA GLN A 64 -21.35 -22.27 2.67
C GLN A 64 -22.31 -22.15 1.48
N ALA A 65 -22.43 -20.97 0.88
CA ALA A 65 -23.25 -20.77 -0.32
C ALA A 65 -22.77 -21.63 -1.50
N CYS A 66 -21.45 -21.71 -1.71
CA CYS A 66 -20.87 -22.55 -2.77
C CYS A 66 -21.13 -24.05 -2.50
N GLY A 67 -20.95 -24.50 -1.26
CA GLY A 67 -21.19 -25.90 -0.87
C GLY A 67 -22.66 -26.31 -1.01
N GLN A 68 -23.60 -25.43 -0.64
CA GLN A 68 -25.04 -25.68 -0.79
C GLN A 68 -25.47 -25.73 -2.27
N ALA A 69 -24.93 -24.82 -3.09
CA ALA A 69 -25.24 -24.79 -4.52
C ALA A 69 -24.51 -25.86 -5.33
N GLN A 70 -23.49 -26.51 -4.75
CA GLN A 70 -22.53 -27.38 -5.45
C GLN A 70 -21.96 -26.72 -6.70
N ASN A 71 -21.74 -25.40 -6.62
CA ASN A 71 -21.26 -24.57 -7.71
C ASN A 71 -20.63 -23.30 -7.12
N LEU A 72 -19.80 -22.61 -7.90
CA LEU A 72 -19.19 -21.35 -7.50
C LEU A 72 -20.22 -20.23 -7.52
N VAL A 73 -20.48 -19.63 -6.35
CA VAL A 73 -21.44 -18.54 -6.18
C VAL A 73 -20.70 -17.29 -5.72
N TRP A 74 -20.53 -16.31 -6.59
CA TRP A 74 -19.93 -15.02 -6.21
C TRP A 74 -20.99 -14.11 -5.61
N ARG A 75 -20.78 -13.67 -4.37
CA ARG A 75 -21.60 -12.65 -3.71
C ARG A 75 -21.06 -11.23 -3.86
N THR A 76 -19.78 -11.11 -4.21
CA THR A 76 -19.12 -9.86 -4.57
C THR A 76 -19.48 -9.46 -5.99
N THR A 77 -19.59 -8.16 -6.22
CA THR A 77 -19.97 -7.55 -7.51
C THR A 77 -18.78 -6.91 -8.22
N THR A 78 -17.68 -6.66 -7.51
CA THR A 78 -16.46 -6.05 -8.04
C THR A 78 -15.29 -7.04 -8.10
N GLU A 79 -14.32 -6.78 -8.98
CA GLU A 79 -13.07 -7.58 -9.03
C GLU A 79 -12.23 -7.42 -7.76
N ALA A 80 -12.18 -6.19 -7.20
CA ALA A 80 -11.48 -5.91 -5.95
C ALA A 80 -12.11 -6.66 -4.77
N GLY A 81 -13.45 -6.64 -4.65
CA GLY A 81 -14.17 -7.41 -3.62
C GLY A 81 -13.95 -8.92 -3.76
N ARG A 82 -13.96 -9.44 -5.01
CA ARG A 82 -13.65 -10.85 -5.28
C ARG A 82 -12.21 -11.20 -4.86
N ALA A 83 -11.23 -10.39 -5.25
CA ALA A 83 -9.82 -10.60 -4.90
C ALA A 83 -9.61 -10.57 -3.38
N ARG A 84 -10.23 -9.61 -2.67
CA ARG A 84 -10.21 -9.55 -1.20
C ARG A 84 -10.75 -10.84 -0.58
N LEU A 85 -11.93 -11.28 -1.02
CA LEU A 85 -12.58 -12.49 -0.49
C LEU A 85 -11.73 -13.75 -0.70
N ILE A 86 -11.14 -13.92 -1.90
CA ILE A 86 -10.23 -15.04 -2.19
C ILE A 86 -8.97 -14.96 -1.33
N TRP A 87 -8.41 -13.77 -1.11
CA TRP A 87 -7.23 -13.58 -0.27
C TRP A 87 -7.51 -13.97 1.19
N GLU A 88 -8.64 -13.55 1.74
CA GLU A 88 -9.07 -13.96 3.09
C GLU A 88 -9.30 -15.47 3.19
N TRP A 89 -9.94 -16.05 2.17
CA TRP A 89 -10.09 -17.49 2.10
C TRP A 89 -8.73 -18.20 2.07
N LEU A 90 -7.79 -17.76 1.25
CA LEU A 90 -6.46 -18.37 1.15
C LEU A 90 -5.68 -18.28 2.47
N LYS A 91 -5.81 -17.17 3.21
CA LYS A 91 -5.26 -17.05 4.58
C LYS A 91 -5.88 -18.08 5.53
N SER A 92 -7.20 -18.25 5.50
CA SER A 92 -7.87 -19.25 6.34
C SER A 92 -7.46 -20.69 5.99
N VAL A 93 -7.05 -20.95 4.74
CA VAL A 93 -6.47 -22.25 4.33
C VAL A 93 -5.05 -22.43 4.85
N ALA A 94 -4.25 -21.35 4.85
CA ALA A 94 -2.90 -21.32 5.38
C ALA A 94 -2.83 -21.55 6.90
N GLU A 95 -3.84 -21.08 7.64
CA GLU A 95 -3.94 -21.26 9.10
C GLU A 95 -4.27 -22.71 9.49
N GLN A 96 -4.72 -23.55 8.53
CA GLN A 96 -5.01 -24.97 8.69
C GLN A 96 -6.08 -25.31 9.73
N ASP A 97 -6.97 -24.37 10.09
CA ASP A 97 -8.06 -24.61 11.04
C ASP A 97 -8.98 -25.76 10.60
N VAL A 98 -9.21 -25.85 9.28
CA VAL A 98 -9.93 -26.95 8.65
C VAL A 98 -9.11 -27.47 7.48
N PRO A 99 -8.82 -28.79 7.40
CA PRO A 99 -8.16 -29.36 6.24
C PRO A 99 -8.92 -29.00 4.96
N ILE A 100 -8.20 -28.54 3.92
CA ILE A 100 -8.81 -28.01 2.69
C ILE A 100 -9.85 -28.94 2.07
N HIS A 101 -9.62 -30.26 2.11
CA HIS A 101 -10.50 -31.28 1.56
C HIS A 101 -11.83 -31.46 2.32
N ASN A 102 -11.96 -30.85 3.50
CA ASN A 102 -13.19 -30.85 4.30
C ASN A 102 -13.97 -29.54 4.15
N ARG A 103 -13.46 -28.56 3.40
CA ARG A 103 -14.11 -27.26 3.26
C ARG A 103 -15.28 -27.34 2.27
N PRO A 104 -16.41 -26.65 2.51
CA PRO A 104 -17.59 -26.69 1.64
C PRO A 104 -17.29 -26.34 0.18
N ILE A 105 -16.33 -25.45 -0.06
CA ILE A 105 -15.93 -25.03 -1.40
C ILE A 105 -15.36 -26.16 -2.26
N THR A 106 -14.91 -27.27 -1.67
CA THR A 106 -14.49 -28.45 -2.44
C THR A 106 -15.64 -29.21 -3.09
N MET A 107 -16.88 -28.96 -2.64
CA MET A 107 -18.10 -29.56 -3.21
C MET A 107 -18.53 -28.95 -4.55
N ILE A 108 -17.83 -27.91 -5.03
CA ILE A 108 -18.08 -27.34 -6.37
C ILE A 108 -17.55 -28.26 -7.49
N SER A 109 -16.62 -29.16 -7.16
CA SER A 109 -16.05 -30.11 -8.11
C SER A 109 -16.86 -31.39 -8.15
N SER A 110 -17.03 -31.95 -9.35
CA SER A 110 -17.62 -33.27 -9.55
C SER A 110 -16.60 -34.42 -9.50
N GLU A 111 -15.32 -34.09 -9.33
CA GLU A 111 -14.23 -35.06 -9.26
C GLU A 111 -14.28 -35.92 -8.00
N ARG A 112 -13.69 -37.12 -8.07
CA ARG A 112 -13.58 -38.04 -6.92
C ARG A 112 -12.18 -38.08 -6.32
N ASN A 113 -11.19 -37.62 -7.07
CA ASN A 113 -9.81 -37.58 -6.61
C ASN A 113 -9.54 -36.25 -5.91
N LEU A 114 -9.13 -36.30 -4.63
CA LEU A 114 -8.88 -35.09 -3.84
C LEU A 114 -7.87 -34.13 -4.50
N ASN A 115 -6.84 -34.63 -5.17
CA ASN A 115 -5.90 -33.75 -5.87
C ASN A 115 -6.50 -33.12 -7.12
N ALA A 116 -7.42 -33.82 -7.80
CA ALA A 116 -8.15 -33.25 -8.95
C ALA A 116 -9.14 -32.17 -8.49
N ILE A 117 -9.90 -32.44 -7.42
CA ILE A 117 -10.79 -31.46 -6.77
C ILE A 117 -10.00 -30.19 -6.42
N LEU A 118 -8.86 -30.34 -5.75
CA LEU A 118 -8.05 -29.16 -5.36
C LEU A 118 -7.48 -28.41 -6.55
N ARG A 119 -7.12 -29.09 -7.64
CA ARG A 119 -6.70 -28.41 -8.85
C ARG A 119 -7.84 -27.56 -9.42
N GLU A 120 -9.03 -28.13 -9.53
CA GLU A 120 -10.22 -27.41 -10.03
C GLU A 120 -10.61 -26.24 -9.13
N VAL A 121 -10.53 -26.41 -7.80
CA VAL A 121 -10.72 -25.33 -6.82
C VAL A 121 -9.65 -24.26 -7.01
N THR A 122 -8.37 -24.63 -7.15
CA THR A 122 -7.28 -23.66 -7.35
C THR A 122 -7.47 -22.87 -8.65
N GLU A 123 -7.87 -23.53 -9.74
CA GLU A 123 -8.16 -22.89 -11.03
C GLU A 123 -9.35 -21.94 -10.94
N SER A 124 -10.44 -22.37 -10.31
CA SER A 124 -11.70 -21.61 -10.32
C SER A 124 -11.77 -20.53 -9.25
N VAL A 125 -11.04 -20.71 -8.14
CA VAL A 125 -11.10 -19.86 -6.95
C VAL A 125 -9.83 -19.05 -6.77
N VAL A 126 -8.65 -19.66 -6.86
CA VAL A 126 -7.39 -19.00 -6.50
C VAL A 126 -6.79 -18.24 -7.66
N MET A 127 -6.85 -18.79 -8.87
CA MET A 127 -6.31 -18.15 -10.08
C MET A 127 -6.82 -16.71 -10.28
N PRO A 128 -8.12 -16.38 -10.09
CA PRO A 128 -8.59 -15.00 -10.22
C PRO A 128 -7.88 -13.99 -9.30
N LEU A 129 -7.46 -14.39 -8.09
CA LEU A 129 -6.65 -13.52 -7.22
C LEU A 129 -5.26 -13.29 -7.82
N PHE A 130 -4.64 -14.34 -8.35
CA PHE A 130 -3.30 -14.24 -8.94
C PHE A 130 -3.30 -13.45 -10.24
N ASP A 131 -4.35 -13.58 -11.05
CA ASP A 131 -4.56 -12.77 -12.24
C ASP A 131 -4.75 -11.31 -11.84
N TYR A 132 -5.63 -11.02 -10.87
CA TYR A 132 -5.83 -9.67 -10.34
C TYR A 132 -4.52 -9.05 -9.83
N LEU A 133 -3.76 -9.76 -9.00
CA LEU A 133 -2.46 -9.30 -8.50
C LEU A 133 -1.44 -9.11 -9.63
N GLY A 134 -1.41 -10.02 -10.60
CA GLY A 134 -0.47 -9.99 -11.73
C GLY A 134 -0.76 -8.83 -12.68
N GLU A 135 -2.03 -8.58 -12.95
CA GLU A 135 -2.52 -7.42 -13.70
C GLU A 135 -2.17 -6.14 -12.96
N ARG A 136 -2.50 -6.02 -11.67
CA ARG A 136 -2.20 -4.83 -10.85
C ARG A 136 -0.71 -4.54 -10.75
N ILE A 137 0.17 -5.54 -10.64
CA ILE A 137 1.63 -5.32 -10.72
C ILE A 137 2.06 -4.70 -12.07
N GLY A 138 1.34 -5.06 -13.15
CA GLY A 138 1.62 -4.63 -14.51
C GLY A 138 0.92 -3.35 -14.95
N SER A 139 -0.26 -3.05 -14.38
CA SER A 139 -1.11 -1.91 -14.71
C SER A 139 -0.96 -0.74 -13.74
N GLU A 140 -0.61 -1.01 -12.48
CA GLU A 140 -0.53 -0.02 -11.41
C GLU A 140 0.79 -0.20 -10.66
N SER A 141 1.74 0.66 -10.99
CA SER A 141 2.94 0.76 -10.20
C SER A 141 2.57 1.42 -8.88
N SER A 142 2.21 0.61 -7.86
CA SER A 142 1.71 1.10 -6.58
C SER A 142 2.51 2.32 -6.12
N VAL A 143 1.84 3.46 -5.97
CA VAL A 143 2.44 4.72 -5.54
C VAL A 143 3.35 4.53 -4.32
N LEU A 144 2.92 3.70 -3.36
CA LEU A 144 3.70 3.36 -2.17
C LEU A 144 5.07 2.76 -2.50
N TYR A 145 5.17 1.91 -3.51
CA TYR A 145 6.45 1.37 -3.97
C TYR A 145 7.37 2.46 -4.52
N HIS A 146 6.82 3.42 -5.26
CA HIS A 146 7.59 4.57 -5.75
C HIS A 146 8.03 5.47 -4.61
N LEU A 147 7.14 5.79 -3.68
CA LEU A 147 7.46 6.58 -2.49
C LEU A 147 8.49 5.87 -1.60
N GLU A 148 8.45 4.54 -1.47
CA GLU A 148 9.48 3.77 -0.76
C GLU A 148 10.85 3.92 -1.42
N ARG A 149 10.90 3.80 -2.74
CA ARG A 149 12.13 3.98 -3.51
C ARG A 149 12.63 5.43 -3.45
N TYR A 150 11.71 6.40 -3.42
CA TYR A 150 12.03 7.80 -3.24
C TYR A 150 12.72 8.05 -1.90
N VAL A 151 12.15 7.52 -0.81
CA VAL A 151 12.75 7.59 0.54
C VAL A 151 14.20 7.08 0.49
N ARG A 152 14.42 5.87 -0.04
CA ARG A 152 15.77 5.29 -0.12
C ARG A 152 16.71 6.11 -0.99
N ARG A 153 16.22 6.63 -2.11
CA ARG A 153 17.00 7.46 -3.02
C ARG A 153 17.49 8.74 -2.35
N VAL A 154 16.60 9.46 -1.68
CA VAL A 154 16.96 10.66 -0.92
C VAL A 154 17.91 10.30 0.21
N GLU A 155 17.57 9.30 1.03
CA GLU A 155 18.37 8.95 2.20
C GLU A 155 19.79 8.47 1.87
N TRP A 156 20.01 7.87 0.68
CA TRP A 156 21.30 7.27 0.32
C TRP A 156 22.14 8.12 -0.64
N PHE A 157 21.50 8.87 -1.53
CA PHE A 157 22.20 9.52 -2.64
C PHE A 157 22.01 11.03 -2.67
N ASP A 158 20.76 11.49 -2.52
CA ASP A 158 20.43 12.88 -2.83
C ASP A 158 20.36 13.79 -1.58
N ARG A 159 20.51 13.22 -0.38
CA ARG A 159 20.37 13.92 0.91
C ARG A 159 21.19 15.21 0.98
N ASP A 160 22.49 15.12 0.69
CA ASP A 160 23.42 16.25 0.88
C ASP A 160 23.14 17.38 -0.12
N ASP A 161 22.94 17.04 -1.40
CA ASP A 161 22.60 18.00 -2.47
C ASP A 161 21.26 18.70 -2.21
N LEU A 162 20.22 17.94 -1.85
CA LEU A 162 18.90 18.51 -1.58
C LEU A 162 18.92 19.41 -0.35
N HIS A 163 19.67 19.04 0.68
CA HIS A 163 19.84 19.86 1.88
C HIS A 163 20.61 21.15 1.58
N GLU A 164 21.65 21.11 0.76
CA GLU A 164 22.40 22.29 0.32
C GLU A 164 21.48 23.27 -0.44
N ARG A 165 20.71 22.76 -1.40
CA ARG A 165 19.73 23.54 -2.17
C ARG A 165 18.63 24.13 -1.29
N TYR A 166 18.13 23.35 -0.33
CA TYR A 166 17.17 23.83 0.68
C TYR A 166 17.75 25.00 1.48
N THR A 167 18.98 24.85 1.98
CA THR A 167 19.63 25.86 2.82
C THR A 167 19.92 27.15 2.05
N ALA A 168 20.20 27.04 0.75
CA ALA A 168 20.42 28.20 -0.12
C ALA A 168 19.16 29.07 -0.30
N ASN A 169 17.95 28.51 -0.17
CA ASN A 169 16.70 29.26 -0.26
C ASN A 169 15.59 28.63 0.61
N THR A 170 15.69 28.80 1.93
CA THR A 170 14.76 28.20 2.89
C THR A 170 13.30 28.63 2.70
N ARG A 171 13.05 29.82 2.15
CA ARG A 171 11.68 30.32 1.83
C ARG A 171 10.98 29.49 0.76
N GLN A 172 11.72 28.82 -0.11
CA GLN A 172 11.19 27.90 -1.13
C GLN A 172 11.70 26.47 -0.88
N GLY A 173 12.11 26.17 0.34
CA GLY A 173 12.74 24.90 0.68
C GLY A 173 11.82 23.70 0.42
N GLU A 174 10.53 23.82 0.73
CA GLU A 174 9.53 22.77 0.42
C GLU A 174 9.46 22.47 -1.08
N LYS A 175 9.48 23.53 -1.91
CA LYS A 175 9.48 23.41 -3.37
C LYS A 175 10.68 22.62 -3.91
N VAL A 176 11.85 22.70 -3.27
CA VAL A 176 13.03 21.93 -3.69
C VAL A 176 12.77 20.42 -3.62
N TYR A 177 12.16 19.97 -2.53
CA TYR A 177 11.84 18.56 -2.31
C TYR A 177 10.63 18.10 -3.11
N ASP A 178 9.64 18.96 -3.26
CA ASP A 178 8.47 18.74 -4.12
C ASP A 178 8.88 18.56 -5.59
N ASP A 179 9.62 19.52 -6.18
CA ASP A 179 10.10 19.43 -7.56
C ASP A 179 10.97 18.17 -7.77
N HIS A 180 11.75 17.76 -6.75
CA HIS A 180 12.55 16.55 -6.79
C HIS A 180 11.70 15.28 -6.76
N LEU A 181 10.68 15.21 -5.90
CA LEU A 181 9.74 14.10 -5.86
C LEU A 181 9.00 13.96 -7.18
N ARG A 182 8.44 15.05 -7.71
CA ARG A 182 7.73 15.05 -9.01
C ARG A 182 8.60 14.52 -10.12
N ARG A 183 9.84 15.02 -10.24
CA ARG A 183 10.80 14.55 -11.24
C ARG A 183 11.09 13.05 -11.06
N PHE A 184 11.29 12.60 -9.82
CA PHE A 184 11.51 11.19 -9.56
C PHE A 184 10.33 10.33 -10.00
N LEU A 185 9.10 10.71 -9.65
CA LEU A 185 7.88 9.99 -10.01
C LEU A 185 7.69 9.92 -11.53
N PHE A 186 7.91 11.03 -12.22
CA PHE A 186 7.92 11.09 -13.69
C PHE A 186 8.96 10.14 -14.29
N ASP A 187 10.20 10.17 -13.78
CA ASP A 187 11.28 9.27 -14.22
C ASP A 187 10.98 7.78 -13.89
N GLN A 188 10.06 7.52 -12.96
CA GLN A 188 9.58 6.17 -12.65
C GLN A 188 8.42 5.70 -13.53
N GLY A 189 7.89 6.56 -14.40
CA GLY A 189 6.80 6.24 -15.33
C GLY A 189 5.41 6.55 -14.79
N LEU A 190 5.29 7.33 -13.71
CA LEU A 190 4.00 7.89 -13.30
C LEU A 190 3.71 9.11 -14.19
N ASP A 191 2.65 9.01 -14.99
CA ASP A 191 2.30 10.06 -15.95
C ASP A 191 1.70 11.28 -15.25
N MET A 192 2.17 12.46 -15.66
CA MET A 192 1.63 13.78 -15.28
C MET A 192 1.64 14.12 -13.78
N PRO A 193 2.76 14.01 -13.02
CA PRO A 193 2.84 14.44 -11.60
C PRO A 193 2.91 15.98 -11.48
N PHE A 194 1.94 16.68 -12.07
CA PHE A 194 1.87 18.14 -12.10
C PHE A 194 0.66 18.62 -11.31
N SER A 195 0.86 19.69 -10.54
CA SER A 195 -0.21 20.57 -10.07
C SER A 195 -1.02 21.09 -11.27
N GLN A 196 -2.18 20.51 -11.57
CA GLN A 196 -3.13 21.02 -12.57
C GLN A 196 -4.08 22.07 -11.93
N PRO A 197 -4.73 22.95 -12.73
CA PRO A 197 -5.01 24.33 -12.37
C PRO A 197 -6.01 24.45 -11.22
N LYS A 198 -5.70 25.32 -10.24
CA LYS A 198 -6.56 25.76 -9.11
C LYS A 198 -7.79 24.88 -8.87
N SER A 199 -7.69 23.92 -7.94
CA SER A 199 -8.91 23.38 -7.34
C SER A 199 -9.65 24.53 -6.63
N ALA A 200 -10.94 24.35 -6.34
CA ALA A 200 -11.70 25.34 -5.56
C ALA A 200 -11.08 25.62 -4.18
N SER A 201 -10.22 24.71 -3.69
CA SER A 201 -9.56 24.70 -2.38
C SER A 201 -8.09 25.16 -2.40
N GLY A 202 -7.39 25.18 -3.55
CA GLY A 202 -5.99 25.61 -3.63
C GLY A 202 -5.18 24.91 -4.75
N LEU A 203 -3.85 24.98 -4.68
CA LEU A 203 -2.95 24.18 -5.52
C LEU A 203 -2.48 22.98 -4.71
N SER A 204 -2.72 21.77 -5.19
CA SER A 204 -2.11 20.55 -4.64
C SER A 204 -0.68 20.41 -5.15
N ASP A 205 0.23 19.95 -4.29
CA ASP A 205 1.64 19.84 -4.64
C ASP A 205 1.86 18.71 -5.66
N VAL A 206 1.43 17.47 -5.44
CA VAL A 206 1.61 16.40 -6.43
C VAL A 206 0.30 15.69 -6.74
N ILE A 207 -0.22 15.94 -7.94
CA ILE A 207 -1.29 15.16 -8.53
C ILE A 207 -0.76 14.48 -9.78
N GLY A 208 -0.91 13.15 -9.86
CA GLY A 208 -0.57 12.33 -11.04
C GLY A 208 -1.77 11.53 -11.50
N GLU A 209 -1.74 11.03 -12.74
CA GLU A 209 -2.69 9.99 -13.20
C GLU A 209 -4.19 10.37 -13.19
N LEU A 210 -4.51 11.68 -13.33
CA LEU A 210 -5.89 12.23 -13.36
C LEU A 210 -6.80 11.64 -14.44
N ASP A 211 -6.23 11.20 -15.56
CA ASP A 211 -6.97 10.59 -16.67
C ASP A 211 -7.09 9.05 -16.53
N THR A 212 -6.62 8.50 -15.41
CA THR A 212 -6.72 7.07 -15.08
C THR A 212 -7.65 6.85 -13.89
N ASP A 213 -8.02 5.60 -13.63
CA ASP A 213 -8.90 5.25 -12.52
C ASP A 213 -8.24 5.46 -11.14
N ASP A 214 -6.91 5.70 -11.05
CA ASP A 214 -6.15 5.83 -9.79
C ASP A 214 -5.20 7.07 -9.74
N PRO A 215 -5.72 8.30 -9.69
CA PRO A 215 -4.89 9.50 -9.56
C PRO A 215 -4.17 9.56 -8.21
N LEU A 216 -2.87 9.82 -8.29
CA LEU A 216 -2.00 10.08 -7.15
C LEU A 216 -2.43 11.37 -6.44
N VAL A 217 -2.86 11.28 -5.18
CA VAL A 217 -3.06 12.45 -4.30
C VAL A 217 -1.92 12.51 -3.29
N CYS A 218 -0.94 13.40 -3.48
CA CYS A 218 0.24 13.48 -2.65
C CYS A 218 0.62 14.92 -2.28
N GLU A 219 0.98 15.14 -1.01
CA GLU A 219 1.51 16.42 -0.51
C GLU A 219 2.91 16.23 0.07
N VAL A 220 3.75 17.26 -0.03
CA VAL A 220 5.08 17.28 0.58
C VAL A 220 5.09 18.33 1.70
N LYS A 221 5.61 17.96 2.87
CA LYS A 221 5.84 18.90 3.97
C LYS A 221 7.25 18.78 4.52
N VAL A 222 7.87 19.92 4.83
CA VAL A 222 9.17 19.95 5.52
C VAL A 222 8.96 19.99 7.03
N PHE A 223 9.79 19.27 7.78
CA PHE A 223 9.84 19.30 9.24
C PHE A 223 11.26 19.51 9.73
N ASP A 224 11.54 20.65 10.38
CA ASP A 224 12.87 21.00 10.90
C ASP A 224 12.90 21.17 12.44
N ALA A 225 11.74 21.08 13.10
CA ALA A 225 11.54 21.28 14.55
C ALA A 225 11.77 22.70 15.09
N ASP A 226 12.19 23.66 14.26
CA ASP A 226 12.41 25.05 14.65
C ASP A 226 11.37 25.99 14.01
N GLY A 227 11.34 26.04 12.68
CA GLY A 227 10.45 26.90 11.88
C GLY A 227 9.29 26.14 11.24
N HIS A 228 9.44 24.83 11.07
CA HIS A 228 8.43 23.91 10.56
C HIS A 228 8.16 22.84 11.62
N ASP A 229 7.15 23.11 12.44
CA ASP A 229 6.76 22.30 13.59
C ASP A 229 5.67 21.27 13.20
N LYS A 230 5.06 20.65 14.21
CA LYS A 230 4.00 19.66 14.01
C LYS A 230 2.81 20.19 13.22
N ARG A 231 2.50 21.49 13.30
CA ARG A 231 1.34 22.09 12.62
C ARG A 231 1.47 22.02 11.11
N GLY A 232 2.70 22.07 10.58
CA GLY A 232 2.94 21.89 9.13
C GLY A 232 2.51 20.50 8.66
N ILE A 233 2.76 19.47 9.47
CA ILE A 233 2.36 18.08 9.18
C ILE A 233 0.84 17.95 9.29
N THR A 234 0.22 18.50 10.34
CA THR A 234 -1.24 18.52 10.50
C THR A 234 -1.93 19.21 9.32
N SER A 235 -1.44 20.39 8.92
CA SER A 235 -1.93 21.11 7.73
C SER A 235 -1.80 20.26 6.47
N GLY A 236 -0.66 19.58 6.27
CA GLY A 236 -0.45 18.68 5.14
C GLY A 236 -1.46 17.53 5.09
N VAL A 237 -1.80 16.93 6.25
CA VAL A 237 -2.83 15.88 6.34
C VAL A 237 -4.20 16.42 5.91
N HIS A 238 -4.60 17.59 6.40
CA HIS A 238 -5.88 18.19 5.98
C HIS A 238 -5.90 18.54 4.49
N GLN A 239 -4.80 19.05 3.95
CA GLN A 239 -4.68 19.37 2.51
C GLN A 239 -4.89 18.12 1.65
N VAL A 240 -4.21 17.00 1.94
CA VAL A 240 -4.39 15.76 1.16
C VAL A 240 -5.76 15.15 1.30
N ILE A 241 -6.41 15.27 2.46
CA ILE A 241 -7.80 14.82 2.65
C ILE A 241 -8.74 15.64 1.76
N HIS A 242 -8.59 16.96 1.74
CA HIS A 242 -9.38 17.82 0.88
C HIS A 242 -9.19 17.48 -0.60
N TYR A 243 -7.94 17.27 -1.04
CA TYR A 243 -7.68 16.85 -2.42
C TYR A 243 -8.29 15.48 -2.72
N ALA A 244 -8.14 14.50 -1.83
CA ALA A 244 -8.74 13.19 -2.02
C ALA A 244 -10.28 13.28 -2.16
N GLN A 245 -10.93 14.12 -1.35
CA GLN A 245 -12.36 14.36 -1.44
C GLN A 245 -12.75 15.07 -2.75
N ASP A 246 -12.02 16.11 -3.16
CA ASP A 246 -12.24 16.86 -4.41
C ASP A 246 -12.17 15.93 -5.63
N TYR A 247 -11.33 14.88 -5.59
CA TYR A 247 -11.17 13.89 -6.65
C TYR A 247 -11.90 12.56 -6.40
N GLY A 248 -12.72 12.45 -5.35
CA GLY A 248 -13.50 11.24 -5.04
C GLY A 248 -12.65 10.00 -4.71
N LYS A 249 -11.50 10.19 -4.07
CA LYS A 249 -10.55 9.15 -3.69
C LYS A 249 -10.60 8.86 -2.20
N SER A 250 -10.36 7.61 -1.84
CA SER A 250 -10.32 7.13 -0.45
C SER A 250 -8.89 6.96 0.09
N THR A 251 -7.86 7.21 -0.73
CA THR A 251 -6.45 7.04 -0.37
C THR A 251 -5.65 8.28 -0.74
N ALA A 252 -4.75 8.71 0.13
CA ALA A 252 -3.85 9.84 -0.09
C ALA A 252 -2.48 9.65 0.61
N TYR A 253 -1.50 10.46 0.23
CA TYR A 253 -0.11 10.30 0.66
C TYR A 253 0.47 11.64 1.16
N LEU A 254 1.07 11.64 2.36
CA LEU A 254 1.84 12.77 2.88
C LEU A 254 3.31 12.38 3.02
N VAL A 255 4.18 13.03 2.26
CA VAL A 255 5.63 12.88 2.35
C VAL A 255 6.20 13.94 3.28
N VAL A 256 6.71 13.52 4.43
CA VAL A 256 7.32 14.38 5.44
C VAL A 256 8.84 14.35 5.31
N VAL A 257 9.41 15.43 4.79
CA VAL A 257 10.85 15.65 4.68
C VAL A 257 11.40 16.09 6.02
N ASN A 258 12.03 15.15 6.73
CA ASN A 258 12.55 15.37 8.06
C ASN A 258 13.99 15.90 8.05
N LEU A 259 14.12 17.18 8.39
CA LEU A 259 15.36 17.94 8.52
C LEU A 259 15.78 18.15 9.99
N SER A 260 15.01 17.67 10.97
CA SER A 260 15.31 17.88 12.40
C SER A 260 16.47 17.02 12.93
N GLY A 261 16.87 15.98 12.19
CA GLY A 261 17.83 14.97 12.67
C GLY A 261 17.28 14.03 13.74
N ARG A 262 16.03 14.21 14.17
CA ARG A 262 15.34 13.37 15.16
C ARG A 262 14.41 12.39 14.46
N ALA A 263 14.31 11.15 14.94
CA ALA A 263 13.35 10.20 14.38
C ALA A 263 11.90 10.71 14.61
N LEU A 264 11.07 10.63 13.58
CA LEU A 264 9.63 10.90 13.70
C LEU A 264 8.91 9.60 14.05
N GLU A 265 8.15 9.63 15.14
CA GLU A 265 7.19 8.57 15.49
C GLU A 265 5.82 9.05 15.03
N LEU A 266 5.38 8.51 13.89
CA LEU A 266 4.10 8.84 13.26
C LEU A 266 3.01 7.87 13.75
N PRO A 267 1.77 8.35 13.93
CA PRO A 267 0.68 7.50 14.40
C PRO A 267 0.26 6.52 13.30
N THR A 268 -0.34 5.40 13.71
CA THR A 268 -1.03 4.52 12.77
C THR A 268 -2.30 3.93 13.37
N ASP A 269 -3.36 3.87 12.55
CA ASP A 269 -4.62 3.18 12.88
C ASP A 269 -4.55 1.66 12.57
N GLY A 270 -3.46 1.19 11.98
CA GLY A 270 -3.21 -0.22 11.68
C GLY A 270 -2.71 -1.04 12.88
N THR A 271 -2.64 -2.37 12.73
CA THR A 271 -2.08 -3.26 13.76
C THR A 271 -0.58 -3.47 13.56
N GLY A 272 0.21 -3.15 14.59
CA GLY A 272 1.67 -3.34 14.58
C GLY A 272 2.47 -2.22 13.89
N LYS A 273 3.75 -2.45 13.64
CA LYS A 273 4.67 -1.48 12.99
C LYS A 273 4.62 -1.63 11.47
N GLN A 274 3.49 -1.28 10.86
CA GLN A 274 3.33 -1.29 9.40
C GLN A 274 4.00 -0.06 8.76
N TRP A 275 4.62 -0.26 7.59
CA TRP A 275 5.14 0.84 6.78
C TRP A 275 4.37 0.96 5.46
N PRO A 276 4.00 2.21 5.05
CA PRO A 276 4.06 3.40 5.89
C PRO A 276 2.96 3.38 6.97
N PRO A 277 3.18 4.04 8.12
CA PRO A 277 2.09 4.39 9.04
C PRO A 277 0.96 5.10 8.29
N PHE A 278 -0.27 4.90 8.70
CA PHE A 278 -1.44 5.56 8.11
C PHE A 278 -2.48 5.92 9.14
N VAL A 279 -3.26 6.97 8.87
CA VAL A 279 -4.44 7.36 9.66
C VAL A 279 -5.68 7.39 8.76
N ASP A 280 -6.81 6.94 9.29
CA ASP A 280 -8.10 7.01 8.60
C ASP A 280 -8.89 8.20 9.19
N ILE A 281 -9.06 9.26 8.39
CA ILE A 281 -9.72 10.52 8.78
C ILE A 281 -10.74 10.90 7.70
N ALA A 282 -11.99 11.16 8.13
CA ALA A 282 -13.07 11.59 7.23
C ALA A 282 -13.30 10.67 6.01
N GLY A 283 -13.12 9.36 6.17
CA GLY A 283 -13.28 8.36 5.10
C GLY A 283 -12.10 8.29 4.11
N VAL A 284 -11.02 9.01 4.37
CA VAL A 284 -9.79 8.98 3.57
C VAL A 284 -8.67 8.37 4.40
N ARG A 285 -7.98 7.38 3.83
CA ARG A 285 -6.75 6.82 4.36
C ARG A 285 -5.56 7.67 3.93
N VAL A 286 -4.86 8.25 4.89
CA VAL A 286 -3.66 9.05 4.64
C VAL A 286 -2.42 8.26 5.07
N HIS A 287 -1.61 7.86 4.10
CA HIS A 287 -0.30 7.25 4.36
C HIS A 287 0.74 8.32 4.69
N LEU A 288 1.50 8.11 5.76
CA LEU A 288 2.49 9.05 6.29
C LEU A 288 3.91 8.53 5.99
N ILE A 289 4.61 9.16 5.06
CA ILE A 289 5.93 8.73 4.58
C ILE A 289 7.00 9.71 5.09
N ALA A 290 7.76 9.30 6.10
CA ALA A 290 8.91 10.09 6.58
C ALA A 290 10.17 9.83 5.74
N VAL A 291 10.84 10.90 5.31
CA VAL A 291 12.13 10.87 4.60
C VAL A 291 13.20 11.55 5.46
N ARG A 292 14.29 10.85 5.83
CA ARG A 292 15.40 11.49 6.56
C ARG A 292 16.33 12.25 5.62
N ALA A 293 16.13 13.57 5.56
CA ALA A 293 16.82 14.45 4.62
C ALA A 293 17.91 15.34 5.26
N LEU A 294 18.06 15.36 6.59
CA LEU A 294 19.20 16.04 7.21
C LEU A 294 20.51 15.24 7.00
N PRO A 295 21.59 15.85 6.47
CA PRO A 295 22.93 15.26 6.39
C PRO A 295 23.38 14.66 7.71
N THR A 296 23.82 13.39 7.66
CA THR A 296 24.20 12.66 8.87
C THR A 296 25.62 12.98 9.29
N VAL A 297 25.79 13.37 10.56
CA VAL A 297 27.09 13.30 11.24
C VAL A 297 27.38 11.87 11.70
N SER A 298 28.66 11.54 11.94
CA SER A 298 29.08 10.22 12.41
C SER A 298 28.28 9.76 13.64
N ALA A 299 27.97 8.47 13.75
CA ALA A 299 27.12 7.93 14.82
C ALA A 299 27.62 8.27 16.24
N SER A 300 28.93 8.43 16.42
CA SER A 300 29.57 8.87 17.67
C SER A 300 29.23 10.31 18.09
N LYS A 301 28.72 11.15 17.18
CA LYS A 301 28.36 12.56 17.40
C LYS A 301 26.84 12.78 17.54
N MET A 302 26.00 11.79 17.24
CA MET A 302 24.53 11.94 17.22
C MET A 302 23.87 11.96 18.61
N GLY A 303 24.62 11.72 19.69
CA GLY A 303 24.08 11.74 21.05
C GLY A 303 22.99 10.68 21.29
N LYS A 304 22.19 10.85 22.36
CA LYS A 304 21.06 9.96 22.66
C LYS A 304 19.88 10.25 21.72
N ALA A 305 19.29 9.21 21.13
CA ALA A 305 18.09 9.33 20.31
C ALA A 305 16.94 9.94 21.12
N ARG A 306 16.38 11.05 20.62
CA ARG A 306 15.19 11.70 21.16
C ARG A 306 14.16 11.82 20.05
N PRO A 307 13.28 10.82 19.87
CA PRO A 307 12.25 10.88 18.85
C PRO A 307 11.31 12.08 19.06
N VAL A 308 10.66 12.50 17.99
CA VAL A 308 9.52 13.43 18.03
C VAL A 308 8.28 12.57 17.76
N ALA A 309 7.42 12.45 18.77
CA ALA A 309 6.14 11.76 18.62
C ALA A 309 5.08 12.72 18.09
N ILE A 310 4.39 12.32 17.04
CA ILE A 310 3.18 12.94 16.50
C ILE A 310 2.04 11.99 16.85
N THR A 311 1.02 12.47 17.54
CA THR A 311 -0.13 11.64 17.92
C THR A 311 -1.24 11.72 16.88
N ARG A 312 -2.21 10.82 17.00
CA ARG A 312 -3.42 10.91 16.18
C ARG A 312 -4.24 12.16 16.50
N GLU A 313 -4.26 12.60 17.77
CA GLU A 313 -4.93 13.86 18.13
C GLU A 313 -4.27 15.07 17.46
N ASP A 314 -2.92 15.11 17.42
CA ASP A 314 -2.17 16.17 16.73
C ASP A 314 -2.60 16.32 15.25
N LEU A 315 -3.05 15.25 14.60
CA LEU A 315 -3.44 15.23 13.18
C LEU A 315 -4.95 15.42 12.94
N ALA A 316 -5.79 15.17 13.95
CA ALA A 316 -7.23 15.22 13.82
C ALA A 316 -7.82 16.59 14.20
N ASP A 317 -7.14 17.35 15.05
CA ASP A 317 -7.56 18.66 15.52
C ASP A 317 -6.51 19.74 15.17
N PRO A 318 -6.76 20.58 14.14
CA PRO A 318 -5.82 21.62 13.73
C PRO A 318 -5.71 22.79 14.72
N ASP A 319 -6.61 22.88 15.72
CA ASP A 319 -6.65 23.96 16.71
C ASP A 319 -6.02 23.58 18.08
N ALA A 320 -5.45 22.37 18.21
CA ALA A 320 -4.82 21.86 19.43
C ALA A 320 -3.41 22.44 19.71
#